data_AF-A0A6M2D475-F1
#
_entry.id   AF-A0A6M2D475-F1
#
_cell.length_a   1.000
_cell.length_b   1.000
_cell.length_c   1.000
_cell.angle_alpha   90.00
_cell.angle_beta   90.00
_cell.angle_gamma   90.00
#
_symmetry.space_group_name_H-M   'P 1'
#
loop_
_entity.id
_entity.type
_entity.pdbx_description
1 polymer ?
#
loop_
_entity_poly.entity_id
_entity_poly.type
_entity_poly.pdbx_seq_one_letter_code
_entity_poly.pdbx_strand_id
1 'polypeptide(L)'
;MPGQSVNVFFGVLGRTLSEAAKFGLVAHVHLRVRSVLCLTGETNPTTSPLVQLIRNAPALETVYIRIENSCCSQCWNLLAPPLCDALLQNRGIQTLAIELPMNPAMKLLPLAGLLHRNPALFKFTLHASCPTALGEFLREVSQPKLWDNYNLAVVQFKSDAPDLVDMMLRIKQVADRNSTLAMRAARFVQGVHNVDNARALETMKGSSLFVKRVCGLLRVDKAQALGKILTCLKDVADMNKFLRLTGIVRRDLVCGEPDDGSTQLADLNEDCLRYLRQYLKFSDIQEPV
;
A
#
# COMPACT_ATOMS: atom_id res chain seq x y z
N MET A 1 0.74 15.59 16.56
CA MET A 1 1.97 16.35 16.86
C MET A 1 2.45 17.00 15.58
N PRO A 2 2.90 18.27 15.59
CA PRO A 2 3.49 18.88 14.40
C PRO A 2 4.83 18.19 14.12
N GLY A 3 4.90 17.42 13.03
CA GLY A 3 6.11 16.73 12.63
C GLY A 3 7.19 17.75 12.24
N GLN A 4 8.38 17.64 12.83
CA GLN A 4 9.52 18.47 12.44
C GLN A 4 9.88 18.17 10.98
N SER A 5 9.68 19.13 10.09
CA SER A 5 10.13 19.07 8.71
C SER A 5 11.61 19.42 8.65
N VAL A 6 12.46 18.41 8.57
CA VAL A 6 13.90 18.64 8.43
C VAL A 6 14.22 18.85 6.96
N ASN A 7 14.66 20.07 6.60
CA ASN A 7 15.23 20.36 5.29
C ASN A 7 16.68 19.90 5.28
N VAL A 8 16.95 18.80 4.57
CA VAL A 8 18.30 18.22 4.52
C VAL A 8 19.00 18.67 3.26
N PHE A 9 20.09 19.42 3.42
CA PHE A 9 21.10 19.62 2.38
C PHE A 9 22.14 18.51 2.54
N PHE A 10 22.26 17.61 1.55
CA PHE A 10 23.22 16.52 1.62
C PHE A 10 24.65 17.04 1.43
N GLY A 11 25.38 17.02 2.55
CA GLY A 11 26.82 17.27 2.67
C GLY A 11 27.33 16.71 4.01
N VAL A 12 26.77 17.16 5.14
CA VAL A 12 27.23 16.76 6.50
C VAL A 12 26.10 16.23 7.40
N LEU A 13 24.84 16.59 7.14
CA LEU A 13 23.68 16.26 8.01
C LEU A 13 23.06 14.87 7.82
N GLY A 14 23.47 14.11 6.80
CA GLY A 14 22.83 12.84 6.44
C GLY A 14 22.97 11.73 7.50
N ARG A 15 24.10 11.70 8.24
CA ARG A 15 24.36 10.68 9.27
C ARG A 15 23.51 10.91 10.52
N THR A 16 23.45 12.15 11.01
CA THR A 16 22.67 12.54 12.20
C THR A 16 21.17 12.31 12.01
N LEU A 17 20.66 12.53 10.80
CA LEU A 17 19.27 12.23 10.45
C LEU A 17 18.97 10.74 10.33
N SER A 18 19.91 9.94 9.84
CA SER A 18 19.74 8.48 9.83
C SER A 18 19.66 7.93 11.25
N GLU A 19 20.48 8.43 12.17
CA GLU A 19 20.40 8.06 13.58
C GLU A 19 19.10 8.54 14.22
N ALA A 20 18.72 9.82 14.04
CA ALA A 20 17.47 10.34 14.58
C ALA A 20 16.24 9.58 14.05
N ALA A 21 16.23 9.22 12.77
CA ALA A 21 15.14 8.46 12.17
C ALA A 21 15.15 6.97 12.58
N LYS A 22 16.32 6.38 12.89
CA LYS A 22 16.41 5.05 13.50
C LYS A 22 15.78 5.02 14.90
N PHE A 23 15.97 6.09 15.68
CA PHE A 23 15.40 6.23 17.03
C PHE A 23 13.96 6.76 17.06
N GLY A 24 13.30 6.88 15.90
CA GLY A 24 11.90 7.31 15.84
C GLY A 24 11.66 8.79 16.11
N LEU A 25 12.71 9.62 16.09
CA LEU A 25 12.61 11.05 16.38
C LEU A 25 12.10 11.87 15.18
N VAL A 26 12.08 11.30 13.97
CA VAL A 26 11.66 11.97 12.74
C VAL A 26 10.77 11.04 11.91
N ALA A 27 9.51 11.44 11.69
CA ALA A 27 8.55 10.72 10.85
C ALA A 27 8.36 11.33 9.45
N HIS A 28 8.74 12.61 9.27
CA HIS A 28 8.55 13.36 8.04
C HIS A 28 9.87 14.01 7.62
N VAL A 29 10.28 13.79 6.37
CA VAL A 29 11.54 14.35 5.85
C VAL A 29 11.33 14.99 4.49
N HIS A 30 11.95 16.17 4.31
CA HIS A 30 11.94 16.93 3.09
C HIS A 30 13.37 17.00 2.53
N LEU A 31 13.62 16.28 1.45
CA LEU A 31 14.94 16.08 0.87
C LEU A 31 15.08 16.91 -0.39
N ARG A 32 16.07 17.80 -0.41
CA ARG A 32 16.38 18.66 -1.55
C ARG A 32 17.73 18.26 -2.13
N VAL A 33 17.73 17.71 -3.34
CA VAL A 33 18.90 17.16 -4.01
C VAL A 33 19.35 18.12 -5.12
N ARG A 34 20.43 18.86 -4.86
CA ARG A 34 21.02 19.82 -5.82
C ARG A 34 21.95 19.18 -6.83
N SER A 35 22.74 18.22 -6.39
CA SER A 35 23.69 17.51 -7.23
C SER A 35 23.83 16.09 -6.70
N VAL A 36 23.62 15.10 -7.57
CA VAL A 36 23.82 13.70 -7.21
C VAL A 36 25.31 13.36 -7.17
N LEU A 37 26.18 14.13 -7.84
CA LEU A 37 27.64 14.04 -7.64
C LEU A 37 28.03 14.30 -6.17
N CYS A 38 27.23 15.08 -5.42
CA CYS A 38 27.40 15.25 -3.97
C CYS A 38 26.82 14.09 -3.14
N LEU A 39 25.94 13.25 -3.71
CA LEU A 39 25.39 12.05 -3.08
C LEU A 39 26.21 10.79 -3.39
N THR A 40 26.89 10.76 -4.52
CA THR A 40 27.71 9.65 -5.02
C THR A 40 29.19 10.03 -5.02
N GLY A 41 29.68 10.68 -3.96
CA GLY A 41 31.13 10.92 -3.80
C GLY A 41 31.98 9.65 -3.92
N GLU A 42 31.32 8.48 -3.87
CA GLU A 42 31.81 7.17 -4.25
C GLU A 42 31.14 6.68 -5.54
N THR A 43 31.89 5.95 -6.36
CA THR A 43 31.47 5.35 -7.65
C THR A 43 30.26 4.41 -7.59
N ASN A 44 29.70 4.16 -6.41
CA ASN A 44 28.60 3.22 -6.20
C ASN A 44 27.30 3.92 -5.70
N PRO A 45 26.26 4.04 -6.54
CA PRO A 45 25.02 4.71 -6.15
C PRO A 45 24.23 3.96 -5.05
N THR A 46 24.56 2.70 -4.74
CA THR A 46 23.95 1.94 -3.64
C THR A 46 24.45 2.36 -2.25
N THR A 47 25.62 3.00 -2.16
CA THR A 47 26.17 3.52 -0.89
C THR A 47 25.77 4.98 -0.63
N SER A 48 24.99 5.58 -1.53
CA SER A 48 24.46 6.93 -1.38
C SER A 48 23.81 7.11 0.01
N PRO A 49 24.16 8.17 0.77
CA PRO A 49 23.58 8.46 2.07
C PRO A 49 22.05 8.54 2.06
N LEU A 50 21.46 8.97 0.94
CA LEU A 50 20.01 9.00 0.75
C LEU A 50 19.41 7.59 0.73
N VAL A 51 20.03 6.67 -0.03
CA VAL A 51 19.60 5.27 -0.15
C VAL A 51 19.72 4.57 1.20
N GLN A 52 20.82 4.82 1.93
CA GLN A 52 21.02 4.27 3.28
C GLN A 52 20.03 4.82 4.30
N LEU A 53 19.72 6.13 4.25
CA LEU A 53 18.70 6.73 5.10
C LEU A 53 17.34 6.08 4.85
N ILE A 54 16.92 5.99 3.59
CA ILE A 54 15.63 5.40 3.23
C ILE A 54 15.59 3.92 3.58
N ARG A 55 16.68 3.17 3.39
CA ARG A 55 16.71 1.73 3.73
C ARG A 55 16.61 1.49 5.24
N ASN A 56 17.33 2.28 6.04
CA ASN A 56 17.57 1.96 7.45
C ASN A 56 16.70 2.75 8.44
N ALA A 57 15.75 3.55 7.97
CA ALA A 57 14.90 4.38 8.82
C ALA A 57 13.43 3.89 8.81
N PRO A 58 13.09 2.90 9.65
CA PRO A 58 11.74 2.32 9.69
C PRO A 58 10.68 3.26 10.26
N ALA A 59 11.09 4.32 10.97
CA ALA A 59 10.17 5.32 11.53
C ALA A 59 9.78 6.42 10.53
N LEU A 60 10.43 6.49 9.37
CA LEU A 60 10.04 7.44 8.32
C LEU A 60 8.70 7.02 7.72
N GLU A 61 7.68 7.87 7.85
CA GLU A 61 6.37 7.64 7.27
C GLU A 61 6.18 8.44 5.98
N THR A 62 6.76 9.64 5.91
CA THR A 62 6.60 10.55 4.79
C THR A 62 7.94 11.04 4.29
N VAL A 63 8.18 10.85 2.99
CA VAL A 63 9.37 11.30 2.30
C VAL A 63 8.95 12.16 1.11
N TYR A 64 9.47 13.37 1.06
CA TYR A 64 9.40 14.21 -0.13
C TYR A 64 10.81 14.40 -0.68
N ILE A 65 10.99 14.16 -1.98
CA ILE A 65 12.26 14.28 -2.69
C ILE A 65 12.07 15.30 -3.80
N ARG A 66 12.83 16.39 -3.75
CA ARG A 66 12.91 17.36 -4.84
C ARG A 66 14.31 17.34 -5.44
N ILE A 67 14.37 17.06 -6.74
CA ILE A 67 15.62 17.10 -7.52
C ILE A 67 15.65 18.42 -8.27
N GLU A 68 16.70 19.22 -8.04
CA GLU A 68 16.86 20.52 -8.69
C GLU A 68 17.48 20.40 -10.09
N ASN A 69 17.23 21.41 -10.93
CA ASN A 69 17.61 21.48 -12.36
C ASN A 69 19.11 21.28 -12.65
N SER A 70 19.99 21.43 -11.65
CA SER A 70 21.43 21.16 -11.79
C SER A 70 21.78 19.67 -11.86
N CYS A 71 20.82 18.78 -11.65
CA CYS A 71 21.03 17.34 -11.76
C CYS A 71 20.84 16.87 -13.22
N CYS A 72 21.89 16.34 -13.84
CA CYS A 72 21.78 15.75 -15.18
C CYS A 72 20.92 14.46 -15.16
N SER A 73 20.30 14.11 -16.28
CA SER A 73 19.48 12.88 -16.42
C SER A 73 20.24 11.61 -16.01
N GLN A 74 21.55 11.56 -16.30
CA GLN A 74 22.43 10.45 -15.95
C GLN A 74 22.48 10.21 -14.43
N CYS A 75 22.53 11.27 -13.64
CA CYS A 75 22.54 11.20 -12.19
C CYS A 75 21.26 10.58 -11.63
N TRP A 76 20.08 10.99 -12.12
CA TRP A 76 18.82 10.35 -11.75
C TRP A 76 18.79 8.89 -12.17
N ASN A 77 19.19 8.59 -13.40
CA ASN A 77 19.17 7.23 -13.93
C ASN A 77 20.07 6.26 -13.13
N LEU A 78 21.15 6.77 -12.53
CA LEU A 78 22.01 6.00 -11.60
C LEU A 78 21.41 5.87 -10.20
N LEU A 79 20.74 6.90 -9.69
CA LEU A 79 20.17 6.93 -8.34
C LEU A 79 18.81 6.23 -8.22
N ALA A 80 17.98 6.29 -9.25
CA ALA A 80 16.59 5.84 -9.20
C ALA A 80 16.45 4.34 -8.90
N PRO A 81 17.21 3.42 -9.54
CA PRO A 81 17.14 2.00 -9.20
C PRO A 81 17.46 1.69 -7.72
N PRO A 82 18.63 2.06 -7.16
CA PRO A 82 18.93 1.73 -5.76
C PRO A 82 18.02 2.45 -4.76
N LEU A 83 17.53 3.64 -5.10
CA LEU A 83 16.51 4.34 -4.31
C LEU A 83 15.20 3.55 -4.25
N CYS A 84 14.72 3.05 -5.40
CA CYS A 84 13.50 2.24 -5.47
C CYS A 84 13.67 0.91 -4.72
N ASP A 85 14.84 0.28 -4.81
CA ASP A 85 15.14 -0.94 -4.04
C ASP A 85 15.10 -0.67 -2.53
N ALA A 86 15.67 0.44 -2.07
CA ALA A 86 15.58 0.84 -0.66
C ALA A 86 14.13 1.12 -0.23
N LEU A 87 13.33 1.78 -1.08
CA LEU A 87 11.91 2.02 -0.81
C LEU A 87 11.09 0.72 -0.77
N LEU A 88 11.41 -0.27 -1.61
CA LEU A 88 10.76 -1.59 -1.58
C LEU A 88 11.04 -2.37 -0.30
N GLN A 89 12.21 -2.18 0.29
CA GLN A 89 12.59 -2.81 1.56
C GLN A 89 12.04 -2.05 2.77
N ASN A 90 11.88 -0.73 2.68
CA ASN A 90 11.32 0.08 3.76
C ASN A 90 9.81 -0.15 3.89
N ARG A 91 9.38 -0.59 5.08
CA ARG A 91 7.95 -0.83 5.43
C ARG A 91 7.29 0.32 6.19
N GLY A 92 8.06 1.32 6.63
CA GLY A 92 7.57 2.50 7.33
C GLY A 92 7.05 3.57 6.37
N ILE A 93 7.75 3.77 5.25
CA ILE A 93 7.44 4.85 4.30
C ILE A 93 6.13 4.55 3.59
N GLN A 94 5.20 5.45 3.84
CA GLN A 94 3.79 5.32 3.54
C GLN A 94 3.39 6.41 2.52
N THR A 95 3.96 7.61 2.64
CA THR A 95 3.80 8.71 1.69
C THR A 95 5.12 8.99 0.99
N LEU A 96 5.08 9.01 -0.35
CA LEU A 96 6.21 9.40 -1.18
C LEU A 96 5.76 10.49 -2.15
N ALA A 97 6.49 11.60 -2.16
CA ALA A 97 6.32 12.66 -3.14
C ALA A 97 7.67 12.92 -3.82
N ILE A 98 7.68 12.96 -5.15
CA ILE A 98 8.89 13.20 -5.94
C ILE A 98 8.63 14.34 -6.91
N GLU A 99 9.50 15.34 -6.87
CA GLU A 99 9.55 16.44 -7.84
C GLU A 99 10.85 16.34 -8.65
N LEU A 100 10.68 16.21 -9.97
CA LEU A 100 11.75 16.01 -10.94
C LEU A 100 11.81 17.18 -11.92
N PRO A 101 13.02 17.59 -12.35
CA PRO A 101 13.20 18.69 -13.29
C PRO A 101 12.72 18.32 -14.70
N MET A 102 12.58 19.31 -15.59
CA MET A 102 12.29 19.08 -17.01
C MET A 102 13.48 18.41 -17.70
N ASN A 103 13.43 17.08 -17.87
CA ASN A 103 14.43 16.38 -18.66
C ASN A 103 13.84 15.12 -19.35
N PRO A 104 13.82 15.06 -20.69
CA PRO A 104 13.27 13.92 -21.43
C PRO A 104 14.11 12.65 -21.33
N ALA A 105 15.40 12.74 -20.98
CA ALA A 105 16.28 11.57 -20.84
C ALA A 105 16.19 10.91 -19.45
N MET A 106 15.33 11.42 -18.55
CA MET A 106 15.08 10.79 -17.26
C MET A 106 14.20 9.56 -17.40
N LYS A 107 14.71 8.41 -16.95
CA LYS A 107 13.98 7.15 -16.91
C LYS A 107 13.19 7.05 -15.62
N LEU A 108 11.88 6.97 -15.75
CA LEU A 108 10.96 6.86 -14.61
C LEU A 108 10.48 5.42 -14.36
N LEU A 109 10.84 4.48 -15.24
CA LEU A 109 10.45 3.06 -15.12
C LEU A 109 10.76 2.42 -13.75
N PRO A 110 11.89 2.72 -13.06
CA PRO A 110 12.12 2.19 -11.72
C PRO A 110 11.01 2.57 -10.72
N LEU A 111 10.46 3.78 -10.83
CA LEU A 111 9.34 4.23 -9.99
C LEU A 111 8.04 3.48 -10.34
N ALA A 112 7.86 3.08 -11.60
CA ALA A 112 6.69 2.29 -11.98
C ALA A 112 6.72 0.91 -11.32
N GLY A 113 7.88 0.23 -11.40
CA GLY A 113 8.10 -1.05 -10.72
C GLY A 113 7.96 -0.96 -9.19
N LEU A 114 8.33 0.17 -8.60
CA LEU A 114 8.08 0.46 -7.18
C LEU A 114 6.58 0.44 -6.87
N LEU A 115 5.74 1.13 -7.65
CA LEU A 115 4.30 1.19 -7.40
C LEU A 115 3.61 -0.18 -7.54
N HIS A 116 4.06 -1.03 -8.45
CA HIS A 116 3.50 -2.38 -8.57
C HIS A 116 3.83 -3.27 -7.37
N ARG A 117 4.99 -3.08 -6.72
CA ARG A 117 5.53 -4.05 -5.77
C ARG A 117 5.55 -3.57 -4.32
N ASN A 118 5.42 -2.27 -4.06
CA ASN A 118 5.55 -1.75 -2.71
C ASN A 118 4.29 -2.05 -1.87
N PRO A 119 4.40 -2.77 -0.74
CA PRO A 119 3.25 -3.13 0.09
C PRO A 119 2.95 -2.11 1.21
N ALA A 120 3.75 -1.06 1.35
CA ALA A 120 3.61 -0.06 2.41
C ALA A 120 3.10 1.29 1.88
N LEU A 121 3.39 1.61 0.62
CA LEU A 121 3.09 2.91 0.04
C LEU A 121 1.59 3.10 -0.19
N PHE A 122 1.00 4.06 0.53
CA PHE A 122 -0.42 4.42 0.40
C PHE A 122 -0.64 5.67 -0.44
N LYS A 123 0.30 6.62 -0.40
CA LYS A 123 0.21 7.88 -1.14
C LYS A 123 1.46 8.08 -1.98
N PHE A 124 1.23 8.29 -3.27
CA PHE A 124 2.26 8.63 -4.23
C PHE A 124 1.93 9.95 -4.92
N THR A 125 2.92 10.83 -5.02
CA THR A 125 2.80 12.07 -5.76
C THR A 125 4.02 12.22 -6.65
N LEU A 126 3.80 12.40 -7.94
CA LEU A 126 4.86 12.66 -8.91
C LEU A 126 4.60 14.00 -9.60
N HIS A 127 5.58 14.87 -9.50
CA HIS A 127 5.67 16.12 -10.23
C HIS A 127 6.81 15.97 -11.22
N ALA A 128 6.49 15.60 -12.45
CA ALA A 128 7.46 15.50 -13.54
C ALA A 128 7.03 16.47 -14.62
N SER A 129 7.87 17.46 -14.91
CA SER A 129 7.55 18.51 -15.88
C SER A 129 7.78 18.08 -17.34
N CYS A 130 8.32 16.88 -17.59
CA CYS A 130 8.53 16.36 -18.95
C CYS A 130 7.39 15.40 -19.36
N PRO A 131 6.55 15.75 -20.36
CA PRO A 131 5.44 14.90 -20.80
C PRO A 131 5.86 13.53 -21.33
N THR A 132 6.98 13.44 -22.06
CA THR A 132 7.45 12.18 -22.66
C THR A 132 7.82 11.15 -21.59
N ALA A 133 8.68 11.53 -20.64
CA ALA A 133 9.10 10.66 -19.55
C ALA A 133 7.92 10.27 -18.65
N LEU A 134 7.01 11.21 -18.39
CA LEU A 134 5.79 10.94 -17.63
C LEU A 134 4.85 9.98 -18.39
N GLY A 135 4.71 10.13 -19.71
CA GLY A 135 3.89 9.26 -20.53
C GLY A 135 4.38 7.82 -20.54
N GLU A 136 5.71 7.60 -20.67
CA GLU A 136 6.30 6.27 -20.54
C GLU A 136 6.05 5.64 -19.16
N PHE A 137 6.22 6.44 -18.10
CA PHE A 137 5.92 6.01 -16.74
C PHE A 137 4.45 5.63 -16.55
N LEU A 138 3.52 6.48 -16.98
CA LEU A 138 2.09 6.24 -16.83
C LEU A 138 1.66 5.00 -17.61
N ARG A 139 2.22 4.80 -18.80
CA ARG A 139 1.98 3.59 -19.61
C ARG A 139 2.39 2.33 -18.85
N GLU A 140 3.59 2.33 -18.28
CA GLU A 140 4.08 1.20 -17.48
C GLU A 140 3.27 0.98 -16.20
N VAL A 141 2.95 2.05 -15.46
CA VAL A 141 2.17 1.95 -14.22
C VAL A 141 0.74 1.46 -14.49
N SER A 142 0.13 1.91 -15.59
CA SER A 142 -1.26 1.56 -15.96
C SER A 142 -1.45 0.11 -16.41
N GLN A 143 -0.38 -0.68 -16.51
CA GLN A 143 -0.46 -2.10 -16.82
C GLN A 143 -1.33 -2.88 -15.81
N PRO A 144 -1.93 -4.01 -16.22
CA PRO A 144 -2.81 -4.83 -15.37
C PRO A 144 -2.21 -5.19 -14.00
N LYS A 145 -0.88 -5.32 -13.92
CA LYS A 145 -0.14 -5.63 -12.69
C LYS A 145 -0.41 -4.66 -11.53
N LEU A 146 -0.79 -3.41 -11.79
CA LEU A 146 -1.14 -2.47 -10.73
C LEU A 146 -2.43 -2.88 -9.99
N TRP A 147 -3.32 -3.64 -10.63
CA TRP A 147 -4.57 -4.09 -10.01
C TRP A 147 -4.34 -5.05 -8.84
N ASP A 148 -3.17 -5.69 -8.76
CA ASP A 148 -2.81 -6.56 -7.64
C ASP A 148 -2.26 -5.77 -6.43
N ASN A 149 -2.02 -4.46 -6.59
CA ASN A 149 -1.65 -3.58 -5.48
C ASN A 149 -2.91 -3.08 -4.76
N TYR A 150 -3.06 -3.46 -3.48
CA TYR A 150 -4.19 -3.05 -2.64
C TYR A 150 -3.86 -1.94 -1.63
N ASN A 151 -2.63 -1.44 -1.59
CA ASN A 151 -2.21 -0.44 -0.60
C ASN A 151 -2.29 1.00 -1.11
N LEU A 152 -2.12 1.20 -2.42
CA LEU A 152 -2.15 2.52 -3.02
C LEU A 152 -3.56 3.12 -2.92
N ALA A 153 -3.71 4.25 -2.24
CA ALA A 153 -5.00 4.90 -1.95
C ALA A 153 -5.09 6.31 -2.50
N VAL A 154 -3.96 6.98 -2.67
CA VAL A 154 -3.89 8.34 -3.21
C VAL A 154 -2.76 8.40 -4.22
N VAL A 155 -3.10 8.78 -5.45
CA VAL A 155 -2.12 9.01 -6.51
C VAL A 155 -2.36 10.38 -7.10
N GLN A 156 -1.30 11.18 -7.21
CA GLN A 156 -1.36 12.51 -7.76
C GLN A 156 -0.25 12.70 -8.79
N PHE A 157 -0.64 13.07 -9.99
CA PHE A 157 0.26 13.44 -11.06
C PHE A 157 -0.03 14.90 -11.43
N LYS A 158 1.02 15.68 -11.67
CA LYS A 158 0.88 16.99 -12.32
C LYS A 158 1.30 16.84 -13.78
N SER A 159 0.34 16.99 -14.69
CA SER A 159 0.53 16.96 -16.12
C SER A 159 -0.56 17.78 -16.78
N ASP A 160 -0.18 18.64 -17.71
CA ASP A 160 -1.13 19.38 -18.56
C ASP A 160 -1.36 18.67 -19.90
N ALA A 161 -0.75 17.49 -20.11
CA ALA A 161 -0.87 16.73 -21.35
C ALA A 161 -2.21 15.96 -21.42
N PRO A 162 -3.12 16.29 -22.35
CA PRO A 162 -4.45 15.68 -22.44
C PRO A 162 -4.38 14.19 -22.77
N ASP A 163 -3.41 13.77 -23.59
CA ASP A 163 -3.24 12.38 -24.03
C ASP A 163 -2.89 11.41 -22.88
N LEU A 164 -2.54 11.94 -21.70
CA LEU A 164 -2.17 11.14 -20.52
C LEU A 164 -3.34 10.95 -19.55
N VAL A 165 -4.47 11.65 -19.76
CA VAL A 165 -5.61 11.68 -18.84
C VAL A 165 -6.19 10.29 -18.62
N ASP A 166 -6.36 9.50 -19.69
CA ASP A 166 -6.92 8.14 -19.60
C ASP A 166 -6.06 7.21 -18.74
N MET A 167 -4.73 7.28 -18.90
CA MET A 167 -3.80 6.48 -18.09
C MET A 167 -3.83 6.93 -16.62
N MET A 168 -3.86 8.24 -16.38
CA MET A 168 -4.01 8.80 -15.03
C MET A 168 -5.32 8.36 -14.37
N LEU A 169 -6.41 8.33 -15.14
CA LEU A 169 -7.73 7.88 -14.67
C LEU A 169 -7.72 6.40 -14.30
N ARG A 170 -7.12 5.52 -15.11
CA ARG A 170 -6.97 4.09 -14.78
C ARG A 170 -6.22 3.88 -13.47
N ILE A 171 -5.13 4.62 -13.26
CA ILE A 171 -4.35 4.55 -12.01
C ILE A 171 -5.18 5.06 -10.83
N LYS A 172 -5.93 6.15 -11.02
CA LYS A 172 -6.83 6.68 -9.99
C LYS A 172 -7.95 5.70 -9.64
N GLN A 173 -8.51 4.99 -10.62
CA GLN A 173 -9.52 3.96 -10.37
C GLN A 173 -9.02 2.85 -9.44
N VAL A 174 -7.75 2.44 -9.58
CA VAL A 174 -7.14 1.47 -8.64
C VAL A 174 -7.09 2.04 -7.22
N ALA A 175 -6.68 3.31 -7.07
CA ALA A 175 -6.62 3.98 -5.78
C ALA A 175 -8.00 4.16 -5.13
N ASP A 176 -9.02 4.51 -5.92
CA ASP A 176 -10.41 4.66 -5.47
C ASP A 176 -11.02 3.30 -5.07
N ARG A 177 -10.75 2.25 -5.85
CA ARG A 177 -11.12 0.86 -5.52
C ARG A 177 -10.51 0.44 -4.18
N ASN A 178 -9.20 0.62 -4.01
CA ASN A 178 -8.49 0.24 -2.78
C ASN A 178 -9.03 1.00 -1.56
N SER A 179 -9.29 2.30 -1.72
CA SER A 179 -9.88 3.14 -0.66
C SER A 179 -11.30 2.69 -0.27
N THR A 180 -12.08 2.24 -1.25
CA THR A 180 -13.43 1.71 -1.05
C THR A 180 -13.38 0.36 -0.33
N LEU A 181 -12.53 -0.56 -0.79
CA LEU A 181 -12.30 -1.86 -0.15
C LEU A 181 -11.81 -1.69 1.30
N ALA A 182 -10.84 -0.82 1.54
CA ALA A 182 -10.35 -0.53 2.90
C ALA A 182 -11.46 0.00 3.81
N MET A 183 -12.34 0.88 3.30
CA MET A 183 -13.47 1.40 4.07
C MET A 183 -14.51 0.31 4.37
N ARG A 184 -14.86 -0.52 3.38
CA ARG A 184 -15.78 -1.66 3.56
C ARG A 184 -15.26 -2.66 4.59
N ALA A 185 -13.99 -3.04 4.47
CA ALA A 185 -13.31 -3.89 5.46
C ALA A 185 -13.33 -3.25 6.86
N ALA A 186 -13.07 -1.95 6.98
CA ALA A 186 -13.09 -1.25 8.26
C ALA A 186 -14.50 -1.20 8.88
N ARG A 187 -15.55 -1.02 8.06
CA ARG A 187 -16.95 -1.11 8.51
C ARG A 187 -17.31 -2.49 9.03
N PHE A 188 -16.76 -3.55 8.42
CA PHE A 188 -16.93 -4.91 8.94
C PHE A 188 -16.38 -5.03 10.37
N VAL A 189 -15.17 -4.51 10.61
CA VAL A 189 -14.53 -4.48 11.95
C VAL A 189 -15.35 -3.63 12.93
N GLN A 190 -16.03 -2.59 12.46
CA GLN A 190 -16.95 -1.77 13.26
C GLN A 190 -18.26 -2.50 13.63
N GLY A 191 -18.55 -3.65 13.02
CA GLY A 191 -19.77 -4.43 13.28
C GLY A 191 -20.82 -4.38 12.16
N VAL A 192 -20.53 -3.71 11.05
CA VAL A 192 -21.44 -3.69 9.88
C VAL A 192 -21.18 -4.93 9.02
N HIS A 193 -21.86 -6.01 9.36
CA HIS A 193 -21.68 -7.31 8.73
C HIS A 193 -22.61 -7.46 7.52
N ASN A 194 -22.03 -7.46 6.31
CA ASN A 194 -22.67 -7.89 5.07
C ASN A 194 -21.62 -8.57 4.15
N VAL A 195 -22.07 -9.25 3.10
CA VAL A 195 -21.19 -10.03 2.20
C VAL A 195 -20.11 -9.17 1.56
N ASP A 196 -20.47 -7.98 1.07
CA ASP A 196 -19.54 -7.01 0.48
C ASP A 196 -18.40 -6.60 1.41
N ASN A 197 -18.74 -6.27 2.67
CA ASN A 197 -17.79 -5.85 3.68
C ASN A 197 -16.90 -7.02 4.12
N ALA A 198 -17.45 -8.23 4.17
CA ALA A 198 -16.72 -9.45 4.49
C ALA A 198 -15.72 -9.82 3.38
N ARG A 199 -16.13 -9.76 2.11
CA ARG A 199 -15.26 -9.97 0.94
C ARG A 199 -14.13 -8.94 0.90
N ALA A 200 -14.44 -7.69 1.25
CA ALA A 200 -13.42 -6.64 1.38
C ALA A 200 -12.43 -6.93 2.51
N LEU A 201 -12.90 -7.43 3.67
CA LEU A 201 -12.02 -7.85 4.77
C LEU A 201 -11.05 -8.95 4.33
N GLU A 202 -11.53 -9.99 3.64
CA GLU A 202 -10.67 -11.07 3.14
C GLU A 202 -9.60 -10.58 2.17
N THR A 203 -10.01 -9.71 1.24
CA THR A 203 -9.11 -9.10 0.25
C THR A 203 -8.04 -8.25 0.93
N MET A 204 -8.42 -7.50 1.98
CA MET A 204 -7.57 -6.49 2.60
C MET A 204 -6.79 -6.97 3.82
N LYS A 205 -6.89 -8.26 4.21
CA LYS A 205 -6.37 -8.81 5.48
C LYS A 205 -4.86 -8.62 5.75
N GLY A 206 -4.07 -8.30 4.74
CA GLY A 206 -2.63 -7.98 4.86
C GLY A 206 -2.25 -6.55 4.47
N SER A 207 -3.23 -5.70 4.16
CA SER A 207 -3.00 -4.35 3.67
C SER A 207 -2.72 -3.36 4.80
N SER A 208 -1.66 -2.57 4.65
CA SER A 208 -1.34 -1.46 5.58
C SER A 208 -2.38 -0.34 5.51
N LEU A 209 -2.99 -0.12 4.33
CA LEU A 209 -4.08 0.82 4.12
C LEU A 209 -5.31 0.47 4.97
N PHE A 210 -5.63 -0.82 5.07
CA PHE A 210 -6.75 -1.30 5.88
C PHE A 210 -6.56 -0.97 7.37
N VAL A 211 -5.37 -1.26 7.91
CA VAL A 211 -5.05 -0.91 9.31
C VAL A 211 -5.21 0.59 9.54
N LYS A 212 -4.67 1.42 8.65
CA LYS A 212 -4.81 2.89 8.73
C LYS A 212 -6.26 3.34 8.70
N ARG A 213 -7.09 2.69 7.88
CA ARG A 213 -8.52 3.00 7.79
C ARG A 213 -9.27 2.64 9.07
N VAL A 214 -8.94 1.51 9.70
CA VAL A 214 -9.49 1.11 11.00
C VAL A 214 -9.06 2.08 12.10
N CYS A 215 -7.78 2.46 12.16
CA CYS A 215 -7.31 3.47 13.12
C CYS A 215 -8.10 4.78 13.00
N GLY A 216 -8.27 5.28 11.77
CA GLY A 216 -8.99 6.53 11.52
C GLY A 216 -10.49 6.44 11.81
N LEU A 217 -11.14 5.33 11.43
CA LEU A 217 -12.58 5.14 11.61
C LEU A 217 -12.94 4.94 13.09
N LEU A 218 -12.15 4.15 13.83
CA LEU A 218 -12.42 3.84 15.22
C LEU A 218 -11.72 4.79 16.20
N ARG A 219 -10.86 5.69 15.70
CA ARG A 219 -10.03 6.61 16.50
C ARG A 219 -9.16 5.89 17.54
N VAL A 220 -8.54 4.79 17.11
CA VAL A 220 -7.66 3.96 17.94
C VAL A 220 -6.23 3.97 17.41
N ASP A 221 -5.27 3.60 18.26
CA ASP A 221 -3.89 3.39 17.82
C ASP A 221 -3.73 2.14 16.94
N LYS A 222 -2.54 2.00 16.35
CA LYS A 222 -2.21 0.89 15.43
C LYS A 222 -2.29 -0.48 16.10
N ALA A 223 -1.87 -0.62 17.36
CA ALA A 223 -1.86 -1.89 18.07
C ALA A 223 -3.30 -2.34 18.38
N GLN A 224 -4.14 -1.42 18.84
CA GLN A 224 -5.56 -1.66 19.08
C GLN A 224 -6.32 -1.98 17.79
N ALA A 225 -6.03 -1.26 16.69
CA ALA A 225 -6.61 -1.57 15.39
C ALA A 225 -6.25 -2.98 14.93
N LEU A 226 -4.98 -3.37 15.03
CA LEU A 226 -4.53 -4.73 14.72
C LEU A 226 -5.21 -5.78 15.60
N GLY A 227 -5.33 -5.52 16.92
CA GLY A 227 -6.06 -6.40 17.83
C GLY A 227 -7.51 -6.61 17.40
N LYS A 228 -8.24 -5.54 17.09
CA LYS A 228 -9.62 -5.61 16.60
C LYS A 228 -9.74 -6.34 15.26
N ILE A 229 -8.80 -6.09 14.34
CA ILE A 229 -8.75 -6.81 13.06
C ILE A 229 -8.53 -8.30 13.30
N LEU A 230 -7.59 -8.67 14.16
CA LEU A 230 -7.30 -10.07 14.48
C LEU A 230 -8.48 -10.75 15.15
N THR A 231 -9.13 -10.12 16.14
CA THR A 231 -10.36 -10.65 16.75
C THR A 231 -11.45 -10.81 15.71
N CYS A 232 -11.64 -9.83 14.82
CA CYS A 232 -12.65 -9.91 13.78
C CYS A 232 -12.36 -11.04 12.77
N LEU A 233 -11.09 -11.22 12.38
CA LEU A 233 -10.66 -12.34 11.54
C LEU A 233 -10.83 -13.68 12.25
N LYS A 234 -10.63 -13.74 13.57
CA LYS A 234 -10.92 -14.93 14.40
C LYS A 234 -12.41 -15.22 14.48
N ASP A 235 -13.27 -14.23 14.72
CA ASP A 235 -14.74 -14.44 14.73
C ASP A 235 -15.28 -14.91 13.38
N VAL A 236 -14.73 -14.37 12.29
CA VAL A 236 -15.01 -14.88 10.93
C VAL A 236 -14.43 -16.29 10.79
N ALA A 237 -13.31 -16.57 11.46
CA ALA A 237 -12.69 -17.86 11.45
C ALA A 237 -13.43 -18.97 12.16
N ASP A 238 -14.11 -18.62 13.23
CA ASP A 238 -14.89 -19.51 14.07
C ASP A 238 -16.33 -19.66 13.53
N MET A 239 -16.51 -19.47 12.22
CA MET A 239 -17.72 -19.75 11.40
C MET A 239 -19.02 -19.01 11.74
N ASN A 240 -19.18 -18.47 12.95
CA ASN A 240 -20.44 -17.87 13.41
C ASN A 240 -20.89 -16.66 12.59
N LYS A 241 -19.97 -15.75 12.22
CA LYS A 241 -20.30 -14.61 11.36
C LYS A 241 -20.42 -15.01 9.89
N PHE A 242 -19.60 -15.95 9.42
CA PHE A 242 -19.64 -16.46 8.05
C PHE A 242 -21.01 -17.10 7.74
N LEU A 243 -21.45 -18.07 8.55
CA LEU A 243 -22.73 -18.77 8.38
C LEU A 243 -23.95 -17.84 8.48
N ARG A 244 -23.90 -16.84 9.36
CA ARG A 244 -24.95 -15.81 9.46
C ARG A 244 -25.03 -14.91 8.22
N LEU A 245 -23.89 -14.61 7.61
CA LEU A 245 -23.78 -13.72 6.45
C LEU A 245 -24.13 -14.39 5.13
N THR A 246 -23.82 -15.67 5.00
CA THR A 246 -24.14 -16.48 3.82
C THR A 246 -25.61 -16.88 3.77
N GLY A 247 -26.40 -16.62 4.82
CA GLY A 247 -27.79 -17.04 4.90
C GLY A 247 -27.97 -18.54 5.09
N ILE A 248 -26.89 -19.32 5.18
CA ILE A 248 -26.90 -20.78 5.38
C ILE A 248 -27.75 -21.15 6.60
N VAL A 249 -27.69 -20.36 7.68
CA VAL A 249 -28.48 -20.60 8.90
C VAL A 249 -29.97 -20.26 8.74
N ARG A 250 -30.36 -19.48 7.72
CA ARG A 250 -31.68 -18.83 7.68
C ARG A 250 -32.55 -19.20 6.47
N ARG A 251 -32.01 -19.77 5.40
CA ARG A 251 -32.78 -20.08 4.16
C ARG A 251 -32.61 -21.51 3.65
N ASP A 252 -31.41 -22.09 3.71
CA ASP A 252 -31.08 -23.27 2.90
C ASP A 252 -30.60 -24.50 3.70
N LEU A 253 -30.52 -24.40 5.03
CA LEU A 253 -30.40 -25.59 5.89
C LEU A 253 -31.79 -26.18 6.12
N VAL A 254 -32.19 -27.09 5.25
CA VAL A 254 -33.20 -28.10 5.58
C VAL A 254 -32.43 -29.27 6.19
N CYS A 255 -32.73 -29.65 7.42
CA CYS A 255 -32.22 -30.91 7.96
C CYS A 255 -32.74 -32.04 7.04
N GLY A 256 -31.83 -32.81 6.45
CA GLY A 256 -32.19 -34.10 5.87
C GLY A 256 -32.78 -34.99 6.95
N GLU A 257 -33.63 -35.95 6.57
CA GLU A 257 -34.09 -36.94 7.55
C GLU A 257 -32.86 -37.66 8.14
N PRO A 258 -32.80 -37.87 9.47
CA PRO A 258 -31.60 -38.37 10.16
C PRO A 258 -31.05 -39.72 9.68
N ASP A 259 -31.77 -40.44 8.81
CA ASP A 259 -31.58 -41.86 8.52
C ASP A 259 -30.92 -42.16 7.16
N ASP A 260 -30.40 -41.16 6.43
CA ASP A 260 -29.66 -41.41 5.18
C ASP A 260 -28.18 -41.83 5.40
N GLY A 261 -27.74 -41.87 6.67
CA GLY A 261 -26.38 -42.27 7.05
C GLY A 261 -25.30 -41.29 6.61
N SER A 262 -25.67 -40.11 6.11
CA SER A 262 -24.73 -39.09 5.66
C SER A 262 -24.26 -38.21 6.82
N THR A 263 -22.96 -37.85 6.84
CA THR A 263 -22.41 -36.93 7.85
C THR A 263 -22.99 -35.53 7.63
N GLN A 264 -23.76 -35.03 8.58
CA GLN A 264 -24.35 -33.70 8.50
C GLN A 264 -23.30 -32.63 8.84
N LEU A 265 -23.52 -31.39 8.42
CA LEU A 265 -22.64 -30.26 8.76
C LEU A 265 -22.52 -30.07 10.29
N ALA A 266 -23.55 -30.45 11.05
CA ALA A 266 -23.58 -30.41 12.52
C ALA A 266 -22.75 -31.54 13.17
N ASP A 267 -22.51 -32.63 12.45
CA ASP A 267 -21.72 -33.78 12.92
C ASP A 267 -20.22 -33.60 12.62
N LEU A 268 -19.87 -32.62 11.80
CA LEU A 268 -18.48 -32.24 11.58
C LEU A 268 -17.94 -31.62 12.86
N ASN A 269 -16.86 -32.21 13.38
CA ASN A 269 -16.10 -31.57 14.44
C ASN A 269 -15.45 -30.26 13.94
N GLU A 270 -15.05 -29.42 14.90
CA GLU A 270 -14.37 -28.13 14.66
C GLU A 270 -13.19 -28.24 13.68
N ASP A 271 -12.44 -29.35 13.72
CA ASP A 271 -11.25 -29.54 12.88
C ASP A 271 -11.62 -29.82 11.42
N CYS A 272 -12.66 -30.62 11.16
CA CYS A 272 -13.19 -30.89 9.83
C CYS A 272 -13.79 -29.63 9.20
N LEU A 273 -14.54 -28.84 9.99
CA LEU A 273 -15.06 -27.54 9.55
C LEU A 273 -13.93 -26.57 9.20
N ARG A 274 -12.87 -26.54 10.01
CA ARG A 274 -11.67 -25.73 9.76
C ARG A 274 -10.93 -26.16 8.49
N TYR A 275 -10.90 -27.46 8.17
CA TYR A 275 -10.27 -27.99 6.97
C TYR A 275 -11.04 -27.63 5.69
N LEU A 276 -12.36 -27.84 5.66
CA LEU A 276 -13.22 -27.44 4.54
C LEU A 276 -13.12 -25.95 4.23
N ARG A 277 -12.98 -25.12 5.27
CA ARG A 277 -12.88 -23.67 5.13
C ARG A 277 -11.64 -23.18 4.39
N GLN A 278 -10.56 -23.95 4.31
CA GLN A 278 -9.41 -23.56 3.48
C GLN A 278 -9.78 -23.42 1.99
N TYR A 279 -10.90 -24.01 1.60
CA TYR A 279 -11.41 -24.05 0.24
C TYR A 279 -12.62 -23.12 0.01
N LEU A 280 -13.16 -22.49 1.06
CA LEU A 280 -14.35 -21.62 0.97
C LEU A 280 -13.99 -20.15 1.16
N LYS A 281 -14.34 -19.30 0.19
CA LYS A 281 -14.18 -17.83 0.23
C LYS A 281 -15.55 -17.14 0.23
N PHE A 282 -15.64 -15.88 0.68
CA PHE A 282 -16.88 -15.10 0.52
C PHE A 282 -17.25 -14.84 -0.96
N SER A 283 -16.33 -15.08 -1.91
CA SER A 283 -16.64 -15.06 -3.34
C SER A 283 -17.48 -16.24 -3.80
N ASP A 284 -17.47 -17.34 -3.04
CA ASP A 284 -18.04 -18.63 -3.47
C ASP A 284 -19.51 -18.77 -3.03
N ILE A 285 -20.05 -17.72 -2.40
CA ILE A 285 -21.42 -17.66 -1.90
C ILE A 285 -22.32 -17.14 -3.01
N GLN A 286 -23.30 -17.93 -3.41
CA GLN A 286 -24.33 -17.51 -4.34
C GLN A 286 -25.31 -16.58 -3.61
N GLU A 287 -25.51 -15.38 -4.14
CA GLU A 287 -26.51 -14.46 -3.57
C GLU A 287 -27.91 -15.02 -3.85
N PRO A 288 -28.80 -15.03 -2.84
CA PRO A 288 -30.20 -15.33 -3.11
C PRO A 288 -30.79 -14.18 -3.95
N VAL A 289 -31.30 -14.53 -5.12
CA VAL A 289 -32.02 -13.64 -6.05
C VAL A 289 -33.25 -13.04 -5.37
#